data_AF-A0A1B6LTJ5-F1
#
_entry.id   AF-A0A1B6LTJ5-F1
#
_cell.length_a   1.000
_cell.length_b   1.000
_cell.length_c   1.000
_cell.angle_alpha   90.00
_cell.angle_beta   90.00
_cell.angle_gamma   90.00
#
_symmetry.space_group_name_H-M   'P 1'
#
loop_
_entity.id
_entity.type
_entity.pdbx_description
1 polymer ?
#
loop_
_entity_poly.entity_id
_entity_poly.type
_entity_poly.pdbx_seq_one_letter_code
_entity_poly.pdbx_strand_id
1 'polypeptide(L)'
;MKLFTNENNTASLKVLIAGEFSLKQLDLEFVEKPLSENCPKRLPLLEVSHSEVLFSTNAACYFLYPPENLEASVDNWLDWEAVHLQPSLLRCIDSKGIFSEPLQSHLILLDNALKKSKCLIKDEVSVADIAVWSTTFPLFTEEKFKPQLSDLKALSEWFLTLQKLPQFQASLNKLKPAGGMVSLQSISSTTWYPSSQPFASSATESPNKEAAVKTSELEEAKQSWNVKVTERPKPKPAVVPVLPKAGEKNVLVTSALPYVNNVPHLGNIIGCVLSADVFARYSRLRNWNTLYISGTDEYGTATETKALEEKLTPRQICDKYFVIHRDIYAWFNIQFDLFGRTTSPQQTEIVQDLFLGCHKKGYTCTQYMDQLLCKNCDRYLADRFVEGTCPKCGYEDARGDQCDKCGQLINATELIKARCKVCGNTPVVQQAQQMFLDLPKIAPRLQAWVNKTCSGWTQNAEMITKSWLKEGLKPRCITRDLKWGIPVPLPGFEQKVFYVWFDAPIGYISMTKCYTDKWRQWWQPSPQAEVEMFQFMAKDNVPFHSIMFPATLMSVDSGYTIVRHVCATEYLNYEDGKFSKSRGVGVFGNDARDTGIPADVFRFYLLYVRPESQDSSFSWLDLAT
;
A
#
# COMPACT_ATOMS: atom_id res chain seq x y z
N MET A 1 28.64 30.69 9.30
CA MET A 1 27.70 29.79 8.60
C MET A 1 26.98 30.61 7.54
N LYS A 2 26.50 30.02 6.44
CA LYS A 2 25.79 30.77 5.40
C LYS A 2 24.31 30.43 5.41
N LEU A 3 23.45 31.44 5.29
CA LEU A 3 22.01 31.30 5.15
C LEU A 3 21.61 31.72 3.75
N PHE A 4 21.27 30.76 2.91
CA PHE A 4 20.75 31.01 1.58
C PHE A 4 19.24 31.25 1.66
N THR A 5 18.74 32.32 1.05
CA THR A 5 17.31 32.64 1.04
C THR A 5 16.87 33.37 -0.22
N ASN A 6 15.57 33.63 -0.36
CA ASN A 6 14.97 34.47 -1.38
C ASN A 6 14.34 35.72 -0.75
N GLU A 7 14.08 36.74 -1.58
CA GLU A 7 13.51 38.01 -1.11
C GLU A 7 12.19 37.80 -0.36
N ASN A 8 11.99 38.55 0.72
CA ASN A 8 10.78 38.54 1.56
C ASN A 8 10.47 37.22 2.28
N ASN A 9 11.36 36.23 2.28
CA ASN A 9 11.11 34.95 2.94
C ASN A 9 11.30 35.04 4.46
N THR A 10 10.22 35.30 5.20
CA THR A 10 10.28 35.49 6.66
C THR A 10 10.53 34.20 7.43
N ALA A 11 10.51 33.02 6.79
CA ALA A 11 11.01 31.80 7.44
C ALA A 11 12.52 31.91 7.78
N SER A 12 13.25 32.78 7.07
CA SER A 12 14.65 33.11 7.36
C SER A 12 14.82 33.86 8.68
N LEU A 13 13.80 34.59 9.15
CA LEU A 13 13.84 35.29 10.44
C LEU A 13 14.04 34.30 11.59
N LYS A 14 13.44 33.10 11.49
CA LYS A 14 13.61 32.04 12.49
C LYS A 14 15.11 31.80 12.74
N VAL A 15 15.85 31.54 11.66
CA VAL A 15 17.27 31.17 11.68
C VAL A 15 18.14 32.36 12.07
N LEU A 16 17.86 33.55 11.51
CA LEU A 16 18.60 34.77 11.83
C LEU A 16 18.50 35.14 13.31
N ILE A 17 17.29 35.13 13.88
CA ILE A 17 17.05 35.49 15.27
C ILE A 17 17.74 34.48 16.20
N ALA A 18 17.63 33.18 15.91
CA ALA A 18 18.35 32.15 16.67
C ALA A 18 19.88 32.33 16.59
N GLY A 19 20.41 32.74 15.45
CA GLY A 19 21.82 33.13 15.28
C GLY A 19 22.23 34.29 16.19
N GLU A 20 21.43 35.35 16.25
CA GLU A 20 21.67 36.51 17.12
C GLU A 20 21.64 36.15 18.61
N PHE A 21 20.67 35.33 19.05
CA PHE A 21 20.62 34.85 20.44
C PHE A 21 21.81 33.96 20.83
N SER A 22 22.34 33.19 19.87
CA SER A 22 23.50 32.31 20.07
C SER A 22 24.85 32.97 19.77
N LEU A 23 24.86 34.27 19.43
CA LEU A 23 26.05 35.03 19.01
C LEU A 23 26.81 34.37 17.84
N LYS A 24 26.12 33.59 17.01
CA LYS A 24 26.66 32.92 15.82
C LYS A 24 26.49 33.80 14.59
N GLN A 25 27.59 34.18 13.94
CA GLN A 25 27.54 34.96 12.70
C GLN A 25 27.03 34.12 11.52
N LEU A 26 25.92 34.59 10.93
CA LEU A 26 25.30 34.03 9.73
C LEU A 26 25.48 34.97 8.55
N ASP A 27 26.12 34.56 7.47
CA ASP A 27 26.21 35.36 6.25
C ASP A 27 24.94 35.10 5.42
N LEU A 28 24.15 36.16 5.15
CA LEU A 28 22.89 36.06 4.41
C LEU A 28 23.16 36.22 2.91
N GLU A 29 22.75 35.25 2.11
CA GLU A 29 22.93 35.25 0.66
C GLU A 29 21.58 35.04 -0.05
N PHE A 30 21.23 35.96 -0.96
CA PHE A 30 20.01 35.87 -1.75
C PHE A 30 20.26 35.08 -3.03
N VAL A 31 19.50 34.01 -3.24
CA VAL A 31 19.63 33.12 -4.41
C VAL A 31 18.26 32.85 -5.03
N GLU A 32 18.21 32.76 -6.37
CA GLU A 32 16.98 32.45 -7.10
C GLU A 32 16.61 30.95 -7.04
N LYS A 33 17.61 30.08 -6.86
CA LYS A 33 17.46 28.61 -6.79
C LYS A 33 18.48 28.01 -5.81
N PRO A 34 18.17 26.87 -5.18
CA PRO A 34 19.10 26.15 -4.30
C PRO A 34 20.38 25.72 -5.01
N LEU A 35 21.48 25.69 -4.27
CA LEU A 35 22.85 25.59 -4.79
C LEU A 35 23.32 24.18 -5.15
N SER A 36 22.57 23.10 -4.84
CA SER A 36 22.97 21.73 -5.19
C SER A 36 21.82 20.85 -5.67
N GLU A 37 22.14 19.90 -6.57
CA GLU A 37 21.19 18.89 -7.08
C GLU A 37 20.76 17.87 -6.00
N ASN A 38 21.53 17.78 -4.91
CA ASN A 38 21.34 16.83 -3.81
C ASN A 38 20.60 17.43 -2.59
N CYS A 39 20.14 18.67 -2.68
CA CYS A 39 19.45 19.37 -1.61
C CYS A 39 18.00 19.70 -2.03
N PRO A 40 17.03 19.70 -1.09
CA PRO A 40 15.65 20.09 -1.37
C PRO A 40 15.57 21.41 -2.15
N LYS A 41 14.69 21.47 -3.15
CA LYS A 41 14.59 22.60 -4.09
C LYS A 41 14.00 23.90 -3.51
N ARG A 42 14.00 24.11 -2.19
CA ARG A 42 13.35 25.25 -1.52
C ARG A 42 14.26 25.90 -0.47
N LEU A 43 14.07 27.19 -0.27
CA LEU A 43 14.83 28.09 0.63
C LEU A 43 14.00 28.41 1.89
N PRO A 44 14.56 28.81 3.04
CA PRO A 44 15.97 29.06 3.27
C PRO A 44 16.75 27.79 3.63
N LEU A 45 18.05 27.81 3.37
CA LEU A 45 18.98 26.72 3.69
C LEU A 45 20.12 27.25 4.54
N LEU A 46 20.37 26.62 5.70
CA LEU A 46 21.52 26.93 6.54
C LEU A 46 22.67 25.98 6.24
N GLU A 47 23.75 26.48 5.67
CA GLU A 47 25.01 25.75 5.51
C GLU A 47 25.85 25.87 6.78
N VAL A 48 26.01 24.72 7.44
CA VAL A 48 26.75 24.59 8.70
C VAL A 48 28.23 24.31 8.45
N SER A 49 28.54 23.50 7.43
CA SER A 49 29.88 23.18 6.92
C SER A 49 29.82 22.98 5.40
N HIS A 50 30.96 22.93 4.69
CA HIS A 50 31.03 22.88 3.20
C HIS A 50 30.28 21.68 2.56
N SER A 51 29.75 20.75 3.36
CA SER A 51 28.97 19.59 2.91
C SER A 51 27.70 19.32 3.74
N GLU A 52 27.37 20.15 4.73
CA GLU A 52 26.22 19.93 5.63
C GLU A 52 25.27 21.10 5.60
N VAL A 53 24.04 20.82 5.19
CA VAL A 53 22.97 21.81 5.03
C VAL A 53 21.75 21.40 5.85
N LEU A 54 21.20 22.34 6.61
CA LEU A 54 19.93 22.21 7.30
C LEU A 54 18.86 22.94 6.50
N PHE A 55 17.86 22.19 6.04
CA PHE A 55 16.77 22.68 5.21
C PHE A 55 15.48 22.97 5.99
N SER A 56 15.33 22.39 7.18
CA SER A 56 14.24 22.70 8.09
C SER A 56 14.64 23.92 8.92
N THR A 57 13.83 24.98 8.87
CA THR A 57 14.08 26.19 9.65
C THR A 57 13.95 25.94 11.14
N ASN A 58 13.03 25.07 11.58
CA ASN A 58 12.92 24.70 12.99
C ASN A 58 14.15 23.92 13.45
N ALA A 59 14.64 22.96 12.64
CA ALA A 59 15.88 22.23 12.95
C ALA A 59 17.11 23.17 12.96
N ALA A 60 17.19 24.11 12.02
CA ALA A 60 18.26 25.11 11.97
C ALA A 60 18.23 26.02 13.22
N CYS A 61 17.06 26.47 13.66
CA CYS A 61 16.94 27.26 14.89
C CYS A 61 17.34 26.46 16.12
N TYR A 62 16.87 25.21 16.22
CA TYR A 62 17.21 24.31 17.31
C TYR A 62 18.73 24.06 17.37
N PHE A 63 19.37 23.86 16.21
CA PHE A 63 20.81 23.70 16.11
C PHE A 63 21.59 24.96 16.52
N LEU A 64 21.07 26.15 16.18
CA LEU A 64 21.73 27.41 16.50
C LEU A 64 21.60 27.75 18.00
N TYR A 65 20.40 27.61 18.56
CA TYR A 65 20.07 27.99 19.93
C TYR A 65 19.37 26.83 20.68
N PRO A 66 20.09 25.75 21.01
CA PRO A 66 19.49 24.56 21.61
C PRO A 66 18.94 24.85 23.02
N PRO A 67 17.81 24.25 23.42
CA PRO A 67 17.25 24.47 24.75
C PRO A 67 18.04 23.70 25.83
N GLU A 68 18.26 24.33 26.99
CA GLU A 68 19.12 23.75 28.03
C GLU A 68 18.43 22.69 28.92
N ASN A 69 17.12 22.79 29.17
CA ASN A 69 16.40 21.93 30.16
C ASN A 69 14.90 21.70 29.87
N LEU A 70 14.39 22.05 28.68
CA LEU A 70 12.94 22.02 28.34
C LEU A 70 12.67 21.51 26.91
N GLU A 71 13.50 20.59 26.42
CA GLU A 71 13.44 20.02 25.05
C GLU A 71 12.01 19.63 24.66
N ALA A 72 11.33 18.79 25.46
CA ALA A 72 9.97 18.32 25.14
C ALA A 72 8.91 19.44 25.02
N SER A 73 9.05 20.54 25.77
CA SER A 73 8.11 21.67 25.66
C SER A 73 8.38 22.53 24.44
N VAL A 74 9.66 22.67 24.06
CA VAL A 74 10.07 23.33 22.82
C VAL A 74 9.60 22.53 21.63
N ASP A 75 9.85 21.22 21.62
CA ASP A 75 9.48 20.31 20.54
C ASP A 75 7.98 20.36 20.27
N ASN A 76 7.14 20.31 21.31
CA ASN A 76 5.68 20.44 21.17
C ASN A 76 5.25 21.72 20.44
N TRP A 77 5.90 22.85 20.71
CA TRP A 77 5.58 24.11 20.04
C TRP A 77 6.12 24.18 18.62
N LEU A 78 7.31 23.62 18.37
CA LEU A 78 7.89 23.57 17.02
C LEU A 78 7.10 22.62 16.11
N ASP A 79 6.68 21.47 16.63
CA ASP A 79 5.82 20.52 15.93
C ASP A 79 4.44 21.15 15.69
N TRP A 80 3.84 21.77 16.70
CA TRP A 80 2.55 22.45 16.54
C TRP A 80 2.62 23.59 15.52
N GLU A 81 3.68 24.39 15.56
CA GLU A 81 3.88 25.49 14.62
C GLU A 81 4.00 24.98 13.18
N ALA A 82 4.82 23.94 12.98
CA ALA A 82 5.03 23.33 11.67
C ALA A 82 3.75 22.63 11.16
N VAL A 83 3.12 21.77 11.97
CA VAL A 83 2.01 20.91 11.51
C VAL A 83 0.68 21.67 11.44
N HIS A 84 0.48 22.71 12.25
CA HIS A 84 -0.83 23.35 12.39
C HIS A 84 -0.84 24.84 12.03
N LEU A 85 0.05 25.65 12.63
CA LEU A 85 0.02 27.10 12.46
C LEU A 85 0.43 27.52 11.05
N GLN A 86 1.58 27.04 10.58
CA GLN A 86 2.13 27.42 9.28
C GLN A 86 1.21 27.01 8.10
N PRO A 87 0.63 25.79 8.05
CA PRO A 87 -0.34 25.42 7.02
C PRO A 87 -1.62 26.26 7.09
N SER A 88 -2.12 26.56 8.30
CA SER A 88 -3.32 27.40 8.47
C SER A 88 -3.09 28.84 8.00
N LEU A 89 -1.88 29.35 8.20
CA LEU A 89 -1.46 30.67 7.75
C LEU A 89 -1.38 30.77 6.23
N LEU A 90 -0.82 29.75 5.56
CA LEU A 90 -0.73 29.74 4.10
C LEU A 90 -2.09 29.75 3.41
N ARG A 91 -3.14 29.22 4.05
CA ARG A 91 -4.52 29.31 3.52
C ARG A 91 -5.03 30.75 3.43
N CYS A 92 -4.42 31.71 4.13
CA CYS A 92 -4.76 33.12 3.95
C CYS A 92 -4.43 33.64 2.55
N ILE A 93 -3.54 32.97 1.83
CA ILE A 93 -3.24 33.30 0.42
C ILE A 93 -4.44 32.96 -0.45
N ASP A 94 -5.00 31.76 -0.29
CA ASP A 94 -6.14 31.27 -1.06
C ASP A 94 -7.42 32.03 -0.73
N SER A 95 -7.61 32.41 0.53
CA SER A 95 -8.77 33.18 1.00
C SER A 95 -8.67 34.68 0.76
N LYS A 96 -7.65 35.15 0.03
CA LYS A 96 -7.38 36.58 -0.28
C LYS A 96 -7.27 37.46 0.98
N GLY A 97 -6.67 36.93 2.04
CA GLY A 97 -6.46 37.67 3.28
C GLY A 97 -7.65 37.64 4.24
N ILE A 98 -8.43 36.55 4.25
CA ILE A 98 -9.45 36.30 5.28
C ILE A 98 -8.96 35.18 6.21
N PHE A 99 -9.03 35.38 7.52
CA PHE A 99 -8.71 34.33 8.49
C PHE A 99 -9.64 33.14 8.32
N SER A 100 -9.05 31.97 8.07
CA SER A 100 -9.79 30.71 8.10
C SER A 100 -10.16 30.36 9.55
N GLU A 101 -11.25 29.62 9.74
CA GLU A 101 -11.64 29.13 11.07
C GLU A 101 -10.49 28.41 11.80
N PRO A 102 -9.71 27.50 11.15
CA PRO A 102 -8.53 26.91 11.78
C PRO A 102 -7.50 27.95 12.21
N LEU A 103 -7.16 28.94 11.38
CA LEU A 103 -6.19 29.96 11.75
C LEU A 103 -6.66 30.76 12.96
N GLN A 104 -7.94 31.15 13.00
CA GLN A 104 -8.53 31.86 14.14
C GLN A 104 -8.39 31.02 15.42
N SER A 105 -8.69 29.72 15.37
CA SER A 105 -8.55 28.82 16.52
C SER A 105 -7.10 28.71 17.02
N HIS A 106 -6.13 28.60 16.11
CA HIS A 106 -4.71 28.55 16.48
C HIS A 106 -4.22 29.85 17.11
N LEU A 107 -4.65 31.01 16.60
CA LEU A 107 -4.30 32.30 17.17
C LEU A 107 -4.93 32.51 18.56
N ILE A 108 -6.15 32.01 18.79
CA ILE A 108 -6.78 32.01 20.12
C ILE A 108 -6.03 31.10 21.10
N LEU A 109 -5.61 29.92 20.65
CA LEU A 109 -4.79 29.00 21.45
C LEU A 109 -3.49 29.69 21.88
N LEU A 110 -2.84 30.38 20.94
CA LEU A 110 -1.60 31.10 21.20
C LEU A 110 -1.79 32.27 22.18
N ASP A 111 -2.84 33.09 22.00
CA ASP A 111 -3.19 34.17 22.93
C ASP A 111 -3.46 33.64 24.35
N ASN A 112 -4.14 32.50 24.47
CA ASN A 112 -4.41 31.86 25.75
C ASN A 112 -3.15 31.28 26.43
N ALA A 113 -2.19 30.78 25.65
CA ALA A 113 -0.90 30.35 26.19
C ALA A 113 -0.12 31.55 26.76
N LEU A 114 -0.11 32.67 26.04
CA LEU A 114 0.60 33.89 26.41
C LEU A 114 -0.04 34.69 27.55
N LYS A 115 -1.30 34.41 27.91
CA LYS A 115 -1.91 34.96 29.14
C LYS A 115 -1.25 34.43 30.42
N LYS A 116 -0.58 33.28 30.34
CA LYS A 116 -0.05 32.57 31.52
C LYS A 116 1.40 32.92 31.83
N SER A 117 2.17 33.41 30.85
CA SER A 117 3.60 33.69 30.98
C SER A 117 4.05 34.69 29.93
N LYS A 118 5.22 35.32 30.16
CA LYS A 118 5.78 36.33 29.25
C LYS A 118 6.27 35.76 27.92
N CYS A 119 6.62 34.47 27.88
CA CYS A 119 7.03 33.75 26.68
C CYS A 119 6.26 32.41 26.61
N LEU A 120 6.37 31.70 25.49
CA LEU A 120 5.67 30.43 25.29
C LEU A 120 6.17 29.33 26.25
N ILE A 121 7.40 29.47 26.72
CA ILE A 121 8.04 28.52 27.63
C ILE A 121 8.71 29.32 28.75
N LYS A 122 8.03 29.42 29.90
CA LYS A 122 8.48 30.21 31.05
C LYS A 122 8.72 31.68 30.66
N ASP A 123 9.54 32.40 31.42
CA ASP A 123 9.70 33.86 31.31
C ASP A 123 10.90 34.30 30.45
N GLU A 124 11.53 33.39 29.70
CA GLU A 124 12.67 33.68 28.81
C GLU A 124 12.37 33.29 27.36
N VAL A 125 13.01 34.00 26.40
CA VAL A 125 12.81 33.77 24.97
C VAL A 125 13.46 32.45 24.55
N SER A 126 12.64 31.53 24.03
CA SER A 126 13.06 30.22 23.56
C SER A 126 13.01 30.09 22.04
N VAL A 127 13.49 28.96 21.49
CA VAL A 127 13.35 28.63 20.06
C VAL A 127 11.88 28.59 19.64
N ALA A 128 10.97 28.17 20.53
CA ALA A 128 9.54 28.17 20.26
C ALA A 128 9.02 29.59 20.02
N ASP A 129 9.43 30.55 20.86
CA ASP A 129 9.06 31.96 20.68
C ASP A 129 9.57 32.52 19.35
N ILE A 130 10.83 32.23 19.02
CA ILE A 130 11.46 32.65 17.77
C ILE A 130 10.72 32.09 16.56
N ALA A 131 10.40 30.79 16.59
CA ALA A 131 9.72 30.10 15.49
C ALA A 131 8.31 30.65 15.28
N VAL A 132 7.50 30.72 16.33
CA VAL A 132 6.11 31.18 16.27
C VAL A 132 6.03 32.67 15.93
N TRP A 133 6.92 33.50 16.47
CA TRP A 133 6.95 34.94 16.17
C TRP A 133 7.25 35.18 14.69
N SER A 134 8.25 34.47 14.15
CA SER A 134 8.63 34.61 12.74
C SER A 134 7.54 34.13 11.78
N THR A 135 6.80 33.08 12.17
CA THR A 135 5.67 32.57 11.40
C THR A 135 4.48 33.52 11.44
N THR A 136 4.22 34.17 12.57
CA THR A 136 3.11 35.14 12.70
C THR A 136 3.47 36.54 12.19
N PHE A 137 4.75 36.85 11.93
CA PHE A 137 5.21 38.16 11.46
C PHE A 137 4.42 38.75 10.27
N PRO A 138 4.06 37.98 9.21
CA PRO A 138 3.29 38.54 8.12
C PRO A 138 1.89 39.02 8.55
N LEU A 139 1.30 38.43 9.59
CA LEU A 139 -0.02 38.86 10.09
C LEU A 139 0.04 40.23 10.76
N PHE A 140 1.09 40.48 11.54
CA PHE A 140 1.26 41.71 12.31
C PHE A 140 1.78 42.90 11.49
N THR A 141 2.19 42.66 10.24
CA THR A 141 2.70 43.69 9.32
C THR A 141 1.71 44.10 8.24
N GLU A 142 0.54 43.48 8.18
CA GLU A 142 -0.53 43.82 7.24
C GLU A 142 -1.68 44.55 7.96
N GLU A 143 -1.98 45.77 7.52
CA GLU A 143 -3.04 46.60 8.10
C GLU A 143 -4.41 45.91 8.11
N LYS A 144 -4.69 45.08 7.10
CA LYS A 144 -5.97 44.37 6.96
C LYS A 144 -6.27 43.41 8.12
N PHE A 145 -5.24 42.86 8.76
CA PHE A 145 -5.42 41.89 9.85
C PHE A 145 -5.55 42.55 11.23
N LYS A 146 -5.24 43.85 11.36
CA LYS A 146 -5.31 44.56 12.66
C LYS A 146 -6.66 44.44 13.37
N PRO A 147 -7.83 44.55 12.71
CA PRO A 147 -9.12 44.41 13.39
C PRO A 147 -9.36 43.01 13.96
N GLN A 148 -8.79 41.97 13.35
CA GLN A 148 -8.94 40.59 13.81
C GLN A 148 -7.94 40.25 14.92
N LEU A 149 -6.77 40.90 14.90
CA LEU A 149 -5.74 40.76 15.91
C LEU A 149 -6.03 41.59 17.17
N SER A 150 -6.87 42.63 17.10
CA SER A 150 -7.20 43.47 18.27
C SER A 150 -7.92 42.73 19.40
N ASP A 151 -8.59 41.62 19.07
CA ASP A 151 -9.24 40.75 20.06
C ASP A 151 -8.24 39.82 20.78
N LEU A 152 -7.00 39.73 20.28
CA LEU A 152 -5.91 38.88 20.79
C LEU A 152 -4.84 39.75 21.48
N LYS A 153 -5.20 40.28 22.65
CA LYS A 153 -4.37 41.27 23.39
C LYS A 153 -3.03 40.71 23.83
N ALA A 154 -3.01 39.51 24.43
CA ALA A 154 -1.78 38.93 24.97
C ALA A 154 -0.81 38.58 23.84
N LEU A 155 -1.33 38.04 22.74
CA LEU A 155 -0.54 37.78 21.54
C LEU A 155 0.03 39.06 20.93
N SER A 156 -0.77 40.13 20.82
CA SER A 156 -0.33 41.41 20.27
C SER A 156 0.75 42.08 21.13
N GLU A 157 0.58 42.08 22.46
CA GLU A 157 1.56 42.61 23.39
C GLU A 157 2.87 41.81 23.38
N TRP A 158 2.79 40.48 23.36
CA TRP A 158 3.94 39.60 23.23
C TRP A 158 4.71 39.86 21.93
N PHE A 159 4.01 39.93 20.80
CA PHE A 159 4.62 40.15 19.49
C PHE A 159 5.40 41.47 19.45
N LEU A 160 4.79 42.57 19.92
CA LEU A 160 5.42 43.89 19.99
C LEU A 160 6.57 43.94 20.99
N THR A 161 6.49 43.18 22.08
CA THR A 161 7.56 43.11 23.09
C THR A 161 8.79 42.40 22.53
N LEU A 162 8.62 41.22 21.92
CA LEU A 162 9.72 40.50 21.28
C LEU A 162 10.33 41.29 20.13
N GLN A 163 9.50 41.94 19.31
CA GLN A 163 9.99 42.75 18.19
C GLN A 163 10.96 43.85 18.63
N LYS A 164 10.78 44.44 19.83
CA LYS A 164 11.67 45.49 20.35
C LYS A 164 13.04 45.00 20.79
N LEU A 165 13.24 43.69 20.93
CA LEU A 165 14.51 43.14 21.38
C LEU A 165 15.60 43.35 20.32
N PRO A 166 16.86 43.61 20.72
CA PRO A 166 17.96 43.87 19.79
C PRO A 166 18.17 42.76 18.74
N GLN A 167 18.01 41.50 19.13
CA GLN A 167 18.19 40.31 18.28
C GLN A 167 17.14 40.28 17.14
N PHE A 168 15.88 40.61 17.46
CA PHE A 168 14.80 40.70 16.49
C PHE A 168 15.02 41.89 15.55
N GLN A 169 15.39 43.06 16.08
CA GLN A 169 15.68 44.25 15.28
C GLN A 169 16.88 44.05 14.34
N ALA A 170 17.95 43.41 14.82
CA ALA A 170 19.12 43.08 14.00
C ALA A 170 18.74 42.16 12.82
N SER A 171 17.96 41.11 13.09
CA SER A 171 17.49 40.17 12.07
C SER A 171 16.55 40.82 11.05
N LEU A 172 15.64 41.70 11.50
CA LEU A 172 14.76 42.48 10.63
C LEU A 172 15.54 43.45 9.73
N ASN A 173 16.54 44.14 10.29
CA ASN A 173 17.39 45.05 9.53
C ASN A 173 18.24 44.33 8.49
N LYS A 174 18.56 43.06 8.72
CA LYS A 174 19.33 42.20 7.82
C LYS A 174 18.49 41.64 6.67
N LEU A 175 17.30 41.10 6.96
CA LEU A 175 16.43 40.50 5.94
C LEU A 175 15.57 41.53 5.20
N LYS A 176 15.16 42.61 5.87
CA LYS A 176 14.26 43.67 5.37
C LYS A 176 13.01 43.15 4.63
N PRO A 177 12.22 42.23 5.23
CA PRO A 177 11.04 41.69 4.58
C PRO A 177 9.93 42.74 4.46
N ALA A 178 9.22 42.77 3.34
CA ALA A 178 8.11 43.69 3.11
C ALA A 178 6.89 43.49 4.04
N GLY A 179 6.82 42.35 4.74
CA GLY A 179 5.66 41.98 5.58
C GLY A 179 4.46 41.47 4.77
N GLY A 180 3.33 41.29 5.47
CA GLY A 180 2.00 41.03 4.90
C GLY A 180 1.93 39.94 3.84
N MET A 181 1.05 40.14 2.85
CA MET A 181 0.80 39.17 1.78
C MET A 181 2.04 38.86 0.93
N VAL A 182 2.97 39.82 0.76
CA VAL A 182 4.21 39.61 0.00
C VAL A 182 5.11 38.59 0.70
N SER A 183 5.23 38.69 2.02
CA SER A 183 5.98 37.71 2.81
C SER A 183 5.28 36.36 2.84
N LEU A 184 3.95 36.33 2.97
CA LEU A 184 3.17 35.09 2.91
C LEU A 184 3.36 34.34 1.58
N GLN A 185 3.35 35.06 0.45
CA GLN A 185 3.60 34.49 -0.88
C GLN A 185 5.04 33.98 -1.03
N SER A 186 6.02 34.71 -0.48
CA SER A 186 7.40 34.24 -0.47
C SER A 186 7.56 32.95 0.33
N ILE A 187 6.89 32.85 1.49
CA ILE A 187 6.85 31.64 2.32
C ILE A 187 6.13 30.48 1.60
N SER A 188 5.06 30.72 0.84
CA SER A 188 4.34 29.63 0.14
C SER A 188 5.16 28.98 -0.98
N SER A 189 6.01 29.77 -1.66
CA SER A 189 6.96 29.24 -2.64
C SER A 189 8.05 28.36 -2.02
N THR A 190 8.13 28.34 -0.69
CA THR A 190 9.25 27.79 0.07
C THR A 190 8.87 26.77 1.15
N THR A 191 7.58 26.64 1.49
CA THR A 191 7.10 25.71 2.52
C THR A 191 7.10 24.25 2.08
N TRP A 192 7.20 23.35 3.05
CA TRP A 192 7.27 21.90 2.88
C TRP A 192 5.90 21.23 2.66
N TYR A 193 4.82 21.98 2.83
CA TYR A 193 3.47 21.43 2.75
C TYR A 193 3.01 21.43 1.29
N PRO A 194 2.57 20.30 0.74
CA PRO A 194 1.68 20.36 -0.41
C PRO A 194 0.50 21.27 -0.01
N SER A 195 0.01 22.09 -0.93
CA SER A 195 -1.34 22.64 -0.79
C SER A 195 -2.28 21.44 -0.86
N SER A 196 -2.43 20.74 0.26
CA SER A 196 -3.47 19.74 0.43
C SER A 196 -4.75 20.52 0.19
N GLN A 197 -5.38 20.31 -0.97
CA GLN A 197 -6.83 20.38 -0.96
C GLN A 197 -7.24 19.55 0.24
N PRO A 198 -7.99 20.12 1.20
CA PRO A 198 -8.43 19.33 2.31
C PRO A 198 -9.14 18.12 1.70
N PHE A 199 -8.70 16.92 2.08
CA PHE A 199 -9.72 15.97 2.50
C PHE A 199 -10.68 16.80 3.34
N ALA A 200 -11.93 16.89 2.90
CA ALA A 200 -12.96 17.43 3.75
C ALA A 200 -12.97 16.53 4.99
N SER A 201 -12.15 16.86 5.98
CA SER A 201 -12.43 16.51 7.35
C SER A 201 -13.66 17.34 7.65
N SER A 202 -14.82 16.78 7.32
CA SER A 202 -15.94 16.91 8.24
C SER A 202 -15.39 16.41 9.58
N ALA A 203 -14.82 17.31 10.36
CA ALA A 203 -14.96 17.26 11.79
C ALA A 203 -16.44 17.51 12.09
N THR A 204 -17.31 16.61 11.61
CA THR A 204 -18.34 16.11 12.49
C THR A 204 -17.55 15.58 13.66
N GLU A 205 -17.72 16.20 14.83
CA GLU A 205 -17.45 15.52 16.10
C GLU A 205 -17.78 14.05 15.88
N SER A 206 -16.79 13.17 16.07
CA SER A 206 -17.10 11.74 16.13
C SER A 206 -18.27 11.64 17.13
N PRO A 207 -19.43 11.06 16.76
CA PRO A 207 -20.62 11.08 17.62
C PRO A 207 -20.37 10.35 18.95
N ASN A 208 -19.22 9.71 19.09
CA ASN A 208 -18.69 9.20 20.33
C ASN A 208 -17.49 10.05 20.77
N LYS A 209 -17.73 10.99 21.69
CA LYS A 209 -16.68 11.42 22.62
C LYS A 209 -16.12 10.15 23.26
N GLU A 210 -14.83 9.83 23.05
CA GLU A 210 -14.22 8.66 23.70
C GLU A 210 -14.52 8.74 25.20
N ALA A 211 -15.06 7.66 25.74
CA ALA A 211 -15.40 7.63 27.16
C ALA A 211 -14.13 7.89 27.97
N ALA A 212 -14.22 8.79 28.96
CA ALA A 212 -13.11 9.00 29.88
C ALA A 212 -12.75 7.66 30.55
N VAL A 213 -11.45 7.38 30.64
CA VAL A 213 -10.92 6.16 31.27
C VAL A 213 -11.45 6.06 32.68
N LYS A 214 -12.04 4.92 33.03
CA LYS A 214 -12.60 4.68 34.36
C LYS A 214 -11.46 4.44 35.36
N THR A 215 -11.67 4.86 36.61
CA THR A 215 -10.71 4.58 37.70
C THR A 215 -10.43 3.08 37.85
N SER A 216 -11.43 2.22 37.63
CA SER A 216 -11.24 0.77 37.65
C SER A 216 -10.28 0.28 36.56
N GLU A 217 -10.35 0.85 35.36
CA GLU A 217 -9.47 0.50 34.23
C GLU A 217 -8.03 0.95 34.51
N LEU A 218 -7.86 2.13 35.12
CA LEU A 218 -6.55 2.61 35.56
C LEU A 218 -5.93 1.70 36.63
N GLU A 219 -6.72 1.25 37.61
CA GLU A 219 -6.24 0.33 38.63
C GLU A 219 -5.90 -1.05 38.06
N GLU A 220 -6.71 -1.59 37.14
CA GLU A 220 -6.39 -2.85 36.44
C GLU A 220 -5.12 -2.74 35.59
N ALA A 221 -4.94 -1.63 34.87
CA ALA A 221 -3.73 -1.36 34.10
C ALA A 221 -2.51 -1.25 35.00
N LYS A 222 -2.63 -0.54 36.14
CA LYS A 222 -1.56 -0.40 37.14
C LYS A 222 -1.20 -1.74 37.78
N GLN A 223 -2.19 -2.56 38.13
CA GLN A 223 -1.96 -3.91 38.64
C GLN A 223 -1.22 -4.76 37.61
N SER A 224 -1.66 -4.74 36.36
CA SER A 224 -1.02 -5.49 35.26
C SER A 224 0.40 -5.02 34.97
N TRP A 225 0.66 -3.71 35.00
CA TRP A 225 1.98 -3.12 34.77
C TRP A 225 2.99 -3.53 35.85
N ASN A 226 2.53 -3.64 37.10
CA ASN A 226 3.34 -4.06 38.24
C ASN A 226 3.63 -5.58 38.29
N VAL A 227 3.02 -6.39 37.42
CA VAL A 227 3.35 -7.82 37.29
C VAL A 227 4.80 -7.97 36.83
N LYS A 228 5.59 -8.72 37.62
CA LYS A 228 7.02 -8.94 37.36
C LYS A 228 7.22 -9.65 36.02
N VAL A 229 8.31 -9.31 35.33
CA VAL A 229 8.67 -9.95 34.04
C VAL A 229 8.76 -11.48 34.16
N THR A 230 9.15 -12.02 35.32
CA THR A 230 9.25 -13.46 35.61
C THR A 230 7.90 -14.18 35.65
N GLU A 231 6.81 -13.46 35.88
CA GLU A 231 5.44 -13.99 35.99
C GLU A 231 4.69 -13.90 34.65
N ARG A 232 5.26 -13.21 33.65
CA ARG A 232 4.65 -13.07 32.33
C ARG A 232 4.76 -14.39 31.55
N PRO A 233 3.74 -14.75 30.74
CA PRO A 233 3.80 -15.92 29.86
C PRO A 233 5.05 -15.85 28.97
N LYS A 234 5.87 -16.89 29.00
CA LYS A 234 7.07 -16.96 28.17
C LYS A 234 6.66 -17.20 26.70
N PRO A 235 7.37 -16.59 25.72
CA PRO A 235 7.18 -16.92 24.32
C PRO A 235 7.39 -18.42 24.08
N LYS A 236 6.53 -19.03 23.27
CA LYS A 236 6.73 -20.43 22.85
C LYS A 236 8.00 -20.53 22.00
N PRO A 237 8.84 -21.57 22.18
CA PRO A 237 9.98 -21.78 21.29
C PRO A 237 9.48 -22.03 19.86
N ALA A 238 10.22 -21.52 18.88
CA ALA A 238 9.94 -21.79 17.47
C ALA A 238 10.19 -23.27 17.16
N VAL A 239 9.22 -23.93 16.52
CA VAL A 239 9.31 -25.33 16.11
C VAL A 239 9.09 -25.39 14.60
N VAL A 240 9.98 -26.09 13.89
CA VAL A 240 9.88 -26.32 12.44
C VAL A 240 9.88 -27.83 12.19
N PRO A 241 8.90 -28.40 11.48
CA PRO A 241 7.74 -27.72 10.91
C PRO A 241 6.72 -27.29 11.99
N VAL A 242 6.06 -26.14 11.78
CA VAL A 242 4.93 -25.71 12.62
C VAL A 242 3.72 -26.60 12.30
N LEU A 243 3.11 -27.18 13.33
CA LEU A 243 1.93 -28.04 13.21
C LEU A 243 0.81 -27.54 14.13
N PRO A 244 -0.47 -27.76 13.77
CA PRO A 244 -1.59 -27.44 14.64
C PRO A 244 -1.53 -28.24 15.94
N LYS A 245 -1.97 -27.63 17.04
CA LYS A 245 -2.07 -28.25 18.35
C LYS A 245 -3.51 -28.23 18.84
N ALA A 246 -3.93 -29.36 19.43
CA ALA A 246 -5.27 -29.48 19.97
C ALA A 246 -5.48 -28.53 21.16
N GLY A 247 -6.65 -27.88 21.22
CA GLY A 247 -6.98 -26.91 22.29
C GLY A 247 -6.24 -25.57 22.22
N GLU A 248 -5.42 -25.34 21.18
CA GLU A 248 -4.74 -24.07 20.94
C GLU A 248 -5.27 -23.40 19.66
N LYS A 249 -5.05 -22.09 19.54
CA LYS A 249 -5.36 -21.36 18.30
C LYS A 249 -4.33 -21.68 17.21
N ASN A 250 -4.80 -22.24 16.10
CA ASN A 250 -3.99 -22.59 14.93
C ASN A 250 -4.39 -21.71 13.75
N VAL A 251 -3.43 -20.94 13.24
CA VAL A 251 -3.65 -19.91 12.23
C VAL A 251 -2.85 -20.25 10.97
N LEU A 252 -3.57 -20.51 9.89
CA LEU A 252 -3.00 -20.68 8.56
C LEU A 252 -3.10 -19.37 7.82
N VAL A 253 -1.97 -18.75 7.50
CA VAL A 253 -1.90 -17.51 6.73
C VAL A 253 -1.46 -17.84 5.32
N THR A 254 -2.20 -17.37 4.32
CA THR A 254 -1.77 -17.44 2.92
C THR A 254 -1.76 -16.05 2.31
N SER A 255 -0.75 -15.75 1.50
CA SER A 255 -0.74 -14.56 0.65
C SER A 255 -0.89 -14.98 -0.80
N ALA A 256 -1.70 -14.24 -1.56
CA ALA A 256 -1.92 -14.47 -2.98
C ALA A 256 -0.62 -14.73 -3.73
N LEU A 257 -0.61 -15.80 -4.53
CA LEU A 257 0.57 -16.21 -5.28
C LEU A 257 0.89 -15.16 -6.35
N PRO A 258 2.01 -14.42 -6.27
CA PRO A 258 2.43 -13.53 -7.35
C PRO A 258 2.67 -14.32 -8.64
N TYR A 259 2.22 -13.75 -9.75
CA TYR A 259 2.49 -14.32 -11.07
C TYR A 259 3.97 -14.15 -11.42
N VAL A 260 4.64 -15.26 -11.72
CA VAL A 260 6.12 -15.32 -11.74
C VAL A 260 6.74 -14.46 -12.83
N ASN A 261 6.09 -14.26 -13.97
CA ASN A 261 6.75 -13.66 -15.14
C ASN A 261 6.88 -12.12 -15.06
N ASN A 262 6.54 -11.50 -13.93
CA ASN A 262 6.60 -10.05 -13.71
C ASN A 262 7.30 -9.74 -12.40
N VAL A 263 8.15 -8.71 -12.42
CA VAL A 263 8.74 -8.20 -11.17
C VAL A 263 7.62 -7.52 -10.36
N PRO A 264 7.45 -7.83 -9.07
CA PRO A 264 6.38 -7.24 -8.27
C PRO A 264 6.70 -5.77 -7.99
N HIS A 265 5.69 -4.90 -8.08
CA HIS A 265 5.77 -3.51 -7.65
C HIS A 265 5.26 -3.32 -6.23
N LEU A 266 5.46 -2.13 -5.64
CA LEU A 266 5.07 -1.84 -4.25
C LEU A 266 3.59 -2.14 -3.98
N GLY A 267 2.72 -1.88 -4.96
CA GLY A 267 1.30 -2.22 -4.89
C GLY A 267 1.00 -3.72 -4.73
N ASN A 268 1.75 -4.59 -5.42
CA ASN A 268 1.62 -6.05 -5.22
C ASN A 268 2.10 -6.45 -3.82
N ILE A 269 3.17 -5.80 -3.34
CA ILE A 269 3.78 -6.09 -2.04
C ILE A 269 2.82 -5.72 -0.91
N ILE A 270 2.31 -4.48 -0.87
CA ILE A 270 1.40 -4.03 0.19
C ILE A 270 0.07 -4.78 0.19
N GLY A 271 -0.52 -5.02 -0.99
CA GLY A 271 -1.83 -5.65 -1.09
C GLY A 271 -1.84 -7.14 -0.72
N CYS A 272 -0.67 -7.79 -0.71
CA CYS A 272 -0.56 -9.23 -0.49
C CYS A 272 0.47 -9.55 0.61
N VAL A 273 1.74 -9.65 0.26
CA VAL A 273 2.76 -10.31 1.10
C VAL A 273 3.13 -9.50 2.34
N LEU A 274 3.19 -8.17 2.24
CA LEU A 274 3.51 -7.31 3.39
C LEU A 274 2.34 -7.24 4.39
N SER A 275 1.10 -7.14 3.90
CA SER A 275 -0.09 -7.21 4.76
C SER A 275 -0.16 -8.55 5.52
N ALA A 276 0.08 -9.66 4.83
CA ALA A 276 0.09 -10.99 5.44
C ALA A 276 1.22 -11.17 6.45
N ASP A 277 2.42 -10.64 6.17
CA ASP A 277 3.58 -10.70 7.05
C ASP A 277 3.31 -10.00 8.39
N VAL A 278 2.71 -8.80 8.37
CA VAL A 278 2.35 -8.07 9.59
C VAL A 278 1.40 -8.90 10.46
N PHE A 279 0.35 -9.48 9.86
CA PHE A 279 -0.57 -10.33 10.59
C PHE A 279 0.09 -11.62 11.11
N ALA A 280 0.93 -12.27 10.30
CA ALA A 280 1.64 -13.48 10.71
C ALA A 280 2.59 -13.20 11.90
N ARG A 281 3.30 -12.08 11.89
CA ARG A 281 4.15 -11.65 13.02
C ARG A 281 3.33 -11.36 14.27
N TYR A 282 2.23 -10.64 14.14
CA TYR A 282 1.30 -10.41 15.24
C TYR A 282 0.76 -11.74 15.81
N SER A 283 0.32 -12.67 14.94
CA SER A 283 -0.16 -14.00 15.31
C SER A 283 0.89 -14.78 16.12
N ARG A 284 2.15 -14.76 15.70
CA ARG A 284 3.28 -15.36 16.43
C ARG A 284 3.49 -14.69 17.80
N LEU A 285 3.43 -13.36 17.89
CA LEU A 285 3.52 -12.62 19.16
C LEU A 285 2.38 -12.96 20.13
N ARG A 286 1.21 -13.35 19.61
CA ARG A 286 0.07 -13.85 20.42
C ARG A 286 0.24 -15.31 20.86
N ASN A 287 1.40 -15.94 20.61
CA ASN A 287 1.69 -17.36 20.90
C ASN A 287 0.72 -18.34 20.21
N TRP A 288 0.12 -17.94 19.07
CA TRP A 288 -0.69 -18.81 18.22
C TRP A 288 0.19 -19.67 17.31
N ASN A 289 -0.20 -20.92 17.06
CA ASN A 289 0.53 -21.78 16.12
C ASN A 289 0.26 -21.20 14.73
N THR A 290 1.27 -20.56 14.13
CA THR A 290 1.10 -19.79 12.91
C THR A 290 1.92 -20.41 11.80
N LEU A 291 1.27 -20.75 10.68
CA LEU A 291 1.94 -21.19 9.46
C LEU A 291 1.63 -20.19 8.35
N TYR A 292 2.66 -19.52 7.82
CA TYR A 292 2.55 -18.56 6.73
C TYR A 292 3.14 -19.12 5.42
N ILE A 293 2.26 -19.41 4.46
CA ILE A 293 2.61 -20.00 3.16
C ILE A 293 2.34 -19.00 2.02
N SER A 294 3.27 -18.92 1.08
CA SER A 294 3.05 -18.31 -0.24
C SER A 294 4.02 -18.92 -1.25
N GLY A 295 4.07 -18.38 -2.46
CA GLY A 295 4.93 -18.88 -3.52
C GLY A 295 4.60 -18.23 -4.85
N THR A 296 5.27 -18.64 -5.92
CA THR A 296 5.01 -18.14 -7.27
C THR A 296 3.96 -18.98 -7.99
N ASP A 297 3.05 -18.27 -8.69
CA ASP A 297 2.18 -18.87 -9.70
C ASP A 297 2.88 -18.86 -11.06
N GLU A 298 3.11 -20.04 -11.63
CA GLU A 298 4.06 -20.26 -12.71
C GLU A 298 3.45 -20.80 -14.00
N TYR A 299 2.18 -21.19 -14.01
CA TYR A 299 1.55 -21.79 -15.20
C TYR A 299 0.83 -20.77 -16.09
N GLY A 300 0.34 -21.24 -17.24
CA GLY A 300 -0.55 -20.46 -18.10
C GLY A 300 0.14 -19.69 -19.23
N THR A 301 -0.70 -19.13 -20.11
CA THR A 301 -0.27 -18.59 -21.41
C THR A 301 0.73 -17.45 -21.29
N ALA A 302 0.61 -16.59 -20.28
CA ALA A 302 1.48 -15.43 -20.16
C ALA A 302 2.95 -15.82 -19.87
N THR A 303 3.17 -16.96 -19.21
CA THR A 303 4.50 -17.54 -19.03
C THR A 303 5.05 -18.07 -20.35
N GLU A 304 4.25 -18.78 -21.16
CA GLU A 304 4.68 -19.22 -22.50
C GLU A 304 5.02 -18.03 -23.41
N THR A 305 4.20 -16.96 -23.39
CA THR A 305 4.47 -15.74 -24.15
C THR A 305 5.78 -15.09 -23.73
N LYS A 306 5.98 -14.91 -22.41
CA LYS A 306 7.18 -14.26 -21.89
C LYS A 306 8.44 -15.10 -22.14
N ALA A 307 8.32 -16.42 -22.01
CA ALA A 307 9.37 -17.36 -22.38
C ALA A 307 9.78 -17.20 -23.85
N LEU A 308 8.81 -17.09 -24.77
CA LEU A 308 9.08 -16.86 -26.18
C LEU A 308 9.77 -15.51 -26.44
N GLU A 309 9.29 -14.43 -25.80
CA GLU A 309 9.89 -13.09 -25.90
C GLU A 309 11.35 -13.07 -25.43
N GLU A 310 11.66 -13.75 -24.33
CA GLU A 310 13.00 -13.83 -23.76
C GLU A 310 13.86 -14.96 -24.36
N LYS A 311 13.32 -15.71 -25.32
CA LYS A 311 13.98 -16.88 -25.95
C LYS A 311 14.42 -17.93 -24.92
N LEU A 312 13.58 -18.17 -23.92
CA LEU A 312 13.75 -19.17 -22.87
C LEU A 312 12.63 -20.23 -22.97
N THR A 313 12.83 -21.37 -22.30
CA THR A 313 11.70 -22.28 -22.02
C THR A 313 10.83 -21.74 -20.88
N PRO A 314 9.54 -22.12 -20.80
CA PRO A 314 8.69 -21.77 -19.66
C PRO A 314 9.32 -22.10 -18.30
N ARG A 315 9.99 -23.26 -18.18
CA ARG A 315 10.68 -23.64 -16.94
C ARG A 315 11.82 -22.68 -16.59
N GLN A 316 12.67 -22.35 -17.56
CA GLN A 316 13.81 -21.45 -17.35
C GLN A 316 13.38 -20.05 -16.92
N ILE A 317 12.29 -19.52 -17.51
CA ILE A 317 11.80 -18.20 -17.10
C ILE A 317 11.20 -18.23 -15.69
N CYS A 318 10.45 -19.28 -15.35
CA CYS A 318 9.94 -19.46 -13.98
C CYS A 318 11.09 -19.56 -12.98
N ASP A 319 12.13 -20.34 -13.28
CA ASP A 319 13.32 -20.49 -12.42
C ASP A 319 14.04 -19.16 -12.20
N LYS A 320 14.23 -18.37 -13.26
CA LYS A 320 14.82 -17.03 -13.22
C LYS A 320 14.02 -16.10 -12.31
N TYR A 321 12.72 -15.98 -12.54
CA TYR A 321 11.90 -15.01 -11.83
C TYR A 321 11.51 -15.46 -10.41
N PHE A 322 11.42 -16.77 -10.14
CA PHE A 322 11.25 -17.26 -8.78
C PHE A 322 12.33 -16.73 -7.83
N VAL A 323 13.60 -16.75 -8.28
CA VAL A 323 14.73 -16.19 -7.53
C VAL A 323 14.55 -14.69 -7.31
N ILE A 324 14.14 -13.94 -8.34
CA ILE A 324 13.87 -12.49 -8.23
C ILE A 324 12.79 -12.21 -7.18
N HIS A 325 11.66 -12.91 -7.21
CA HIS A 325 10.60 -12.75 -6.20
C HIS A 325 11.10 -13.07 -4.80
N ARG A 326 11.77 -14.22 -4.62
CA ARG A 326 12.33 -14.65 -3.34
C ARG A 326 13.26 -13.60 -2.76
N ASP A 327 14.17 -13.06 -3.58
CA ASP A 327 15.18 -12.11 -3.14
C ASP A 327 14.57 -10.75 -2.79
N ILE A 328 13.57 -10.29 -3.56
CA ILE A 328 12.79 -9.08 -3.23
C ILE A 328 12.08 -9.25 -1.89
N TYR A 329 11.35 -10.35 -1.69
CA TYR A 329 10.60 -10.56 -0.45
C TYR A 329 11.51 -10.79 0.76
N ALA A 330 12.67 -11.41 0.57
CA ALA A 330 13.70 -11.50 1.59
C ALA A 330 14.23 -10.11 1.98
N TRP A 331 14.47 -9.22 1.01
CA TRP A 331 14.91 -7.85 1.27
C TRP A 331 13.85 -7.03 2.02
N PHE A 332 12.57 -7.17 1.66
CA PHE A 332 11.44 -6.61 2.41
C PHE A 332 11.19 -7.29 3.77
N ASN A 333 12.05 -8.24 4.18
CA ASN A 333 11.95 -8.98 5.43
C ASN A 333 10.57 -9.65 5.60
N ILE A 334 10.07 -10.28 4.55
CA ILE A 334 8.85 -11.09 4.61
C ILE A 334 9.20 -12.48 5.16
N GLN A 335 8.61 -12.85 6.30
CA GLN A 335 8.93 -14.09 7.01
C GLN A 335 7.92 -15.19 6.72
N PHE A 336 7.98 -15.74 5.52
CA PHE A 336 7.29 -16.98 5.16
C PHE A 336 7.86 -18.16 5.96
N ASP A 337 6.99 -19.09 6.36
CA ASP A 337 7.42 -20.41 6.82
C ASP A 337 7.82 -21.30 5.62
N LEU A 338 7.16 -21.09 4.48
CA LEU A 338 7.60 -21.59 3.17
C LEU A 338 7.21 -20.60 2.05
N PHE A 339 8.16 -20.27 1.18
CA PHE A 339 7.92 -19.65 -0.13
C PHE A 339 8.15 -20.67 -1.25
N GLY A 340 7.06 -21.24 -1.77
CA GLY A 340 7.08 -22.37 -2.71
C GLY A 340 6.81 -22.01 -4.17
N ARG A 341 6.46 -23.02 -4.97
CA ARG A 341 6.23 -22.91 -6.43
C ARG A 341 5.09 -23.81 -6.88
N THR A 342 4.27 -23.36 -7.82
CA THR A 342 3.22 -24.21 -8.41
C THR A 342 3.77 -25.27 -9.38
N THR A 343 4.99 -25.14 -9.89
CA THR A 343 5.63 -26.15 -10.77
C THR A 343 6.31 -27.30 -10.00
N SER A 344 5.60 -27.87 -9.01
CA SER A 344 6.08 -29.00 -8.20
C SER A 344 5.31 -30.29 -8.52
N PRO A 345 5.92 -31.49 -8.34
CA PRO A 345 5.19 -32.75 -8.44
C PRO A 345 3.98 -32.83 -7.50
N GLN A 346 4.11 -32.28 -6.29
CA GLN A 346 3.05 -32.21 -5.28
C GLN A 346 1.85 -31.41 -5.77
N GLN A 347 2.06 -30.33 -6.54
CA GLN A 347 0.97 -29.59 -7.16
C GLN A 347 0.20 -30.48 -8.14
N THR A 348 0.90 -31.16 -9.06
CA THR A 348 0.24 -32.06 -10.02
C THR A 348 -0.59 -33.11 -9.31
N GLU A 349 -0.03 -33.76 -8.29
CA GLU A 349 -0.71 -34.79 -7.51
C GLU A 349 -2.00 -34.26 -6.85
N ILE A 350 -1.93 -33.15 -6.10
CA ILE A 350 -3.07 -32.64 -5.33
C ILE A 350 -4.15 -32.07 -6.25
N VAL A 351 -3.76 -31.39 -7.33
CA VAL A 351 -4.72 -30.84 -8.30
C VAL A 351 -5.47 -31.96 -9.00
N GLN A 352 -4.76 -33.01 -9.43
CA GLN A 352 -5.40 -34.18 -10.05
C GLN A 352 -6.30 -34.91 -9.05
N ASP A 353 -5.89 -35.09 -7.79
CA ASP A 353 -6.71 -35.71 -6.74
C ASP A 353 -8.02 -34.92 -6.49
N LEU A 354 -7.93 -33.61 -6.29
CA LEU A 354 -9.10 -32.75 -6.09
C LEU A 354 -10.01 -32.74 -7.32
N PHE A 355 -9.44 -32.63 -8.53
CA PHE A 355 -10.19 -32.69 -9.76
C PHE A 355 -10.95 -34.01 -9.92
N LEU A 356 -10.28 -35.14 -9.74
CA LEU A 356 -10.91 -36.46 -9.82
C LEU A 356 -11.99 -36.63 -8.76
N GLY A 357 -11.81 -36.07 -7.57
CA GLY A 357 -12.83 -35.99 -6.53
C GLY A 357 -14.08 -35.22 -6.98
N CYS A 358 -13.90 -34.02 -7.54
CA CYS A 358 -14.99 -33.22 -8.13
C CYS A 358 -15.70 -33.97 -9.25
N HIS A 359 -14.92 -34.59 -10.16
CA HIS A 359 -15.41 -35.32 -11.31
C HIS A 359 -16.27 -36.53 -10.90
N LYS A 360 -15.75 -37.36 -9.97
CA LYS A 360 -16.46 -38.53 -9.42
C LYS A 360 -17.78 -38.17 -8.74
N LYS A 361 -17.86 -37.00 -8.11
CA LYS A 361 -19.09 -36.47 -7.48
C LYS A 361 -20.02 -35.74 -8.46
N GLY A 362 -19.66 -35.70 -9.75
CA GLY A 362 -20.46 -35.10 -10.82
C GLY A 362 -20.56 -33.57 -10.70
N TYR A 363 -19.51 -32.90 -10.21
CA TYR A 363 -19.41 -31.43 -10.19
C TYR A 363 -18.64 -30.87 -11.39
N THR A 364 -18.36 -31.70 -12.39
CA THR A 364 -17.72 -31.28 -13.63
C THR A 364 -18.57 -31.68 -14.82
N CYS A 365 -18.58 -30.87 -15.87
CA CYS A 365 -19.26 -31.18 -17.12
C CYS A 365 -18.36 -30.84 -18.31
N THR A 366 -18.64 -31.46 -19.46
CA THR A 366 -17.89 -31.24 -20.68
C THR A 366 -18.73 -30.48 -21.68
N GLN A 367 -18.15 -29.47 -22.32
CA GLN A 367 -18.80 -28.69 -23.37
C GLN A 367 -17.83 -28.52 -24.55
N TYR A 368 -18.37 -28.39 -25.76
CA TYR A 368 -17.58 -28.05 -26.94
C TYR A 368 -17.58 -26.54 -27.12
N MET A 369 -16.41 -25.99 -27.44
CA MET A 369 -16.22 -24.56 -27.73
C MET A 369 -15.53 -24.39 -29.07
N ASP A 370 -16.01 -23.45 -29.87
CA ASP A 370 -15.31 -23.03 -31.08
C ASP A 370 -14.08 -22.21 -30.70
N GLN A 371 -12.91 -22.64 -31.17
CA GLN A 371 -11.64 -21.97 -30.93
C GLN A 371 -10.84 -21.87 -32.24
N LEU A 372 -10.02 -20.84 -32.35
CA LEU A 372 -9.14 -20.67 -33.50
C LEU A 372 -7.87 -21.50 -33.34
N LEU A 373 -7.65 -22.46 -34.26
CA LEU A 373 -6.43 -23.25 -34.37
C LEU A 373 -5.52 -22.69 -35.47
N CYS A 374 -4.28 -22.35 -35.13
CA CYS A 374 -3.25 -22.10 -36.13
C CYS A 374 -2.54 -23.42 -36.48
N LYS A 375 -2.85 -24.00 -37.65
CA LYS A 375 -2.22 -25.25 -38.11
C LYS A 375 -0.70 -25.13 -38.27
N ASN A 376 -0.20 -23.95 -38.63
CA ASN A 376 1.23 -23.73 -38.82
C ASN A 376 2.00 -23.63 -37.49
N CYS A 377 1.41 -23.01 -36.47
CA CYS A 377 2.00 -22.96 -35.13
C CYS A 377 1.65 -24.20 -34.29
N ASP A 378 0.80 -25.10 -34.80
CA ASP A 378 0.25 -26.26 -34.11
C ASP A 378 -0.24 -25.93 -32.68
N ARG A 379 -1.10 -24.90 -32.59
CA ARG A 379 -1.69 -24.46 -31.32
C ARG A 379 -3.01 -23.73 -31.50
N TYR A 380 -3.86 -23.83 -30.50
CA TYR A 380 -5.02 -22.96 -30.34
C TYR A 380 -4.55 -21.54 -29.95
N LEU A 381 -5.22 -20.54 -30.51
CA LEU A 381 -4.89 -19.15 -30.31
C LEU A 381 -5.79 -18.55 -29.23
N ALA A 382 -5.17 -18.06 -28.15
CA ALA A 382 -5.83 -17.13 -27.26
C ALA A 382 -6.12 -15.80 -27.99
N ASP A 383 -7.13 -15.06 -27.54
CA ASP A 383 -7.57 -13.80 -28.19
C ASP A 383 -6.42 -12.82 -28.47
N ARG A 384 -5.45 -12.72 -27.56
CA ARG A 384 -4.24 -11.89 -27.69
C ARG A 384 -3.30 -12.28 -28.84
N PHE A 385 -3.42 -13.50 -29.36
CA PHE A 385 -2.65 -14.02 -30.50
C PHE A 385 -3.45 -14.02 -31.80
N VAL A 386 -4.65 -13.43 -31.78
CA VAL A 386 -5.50 -13.28 -32.95
C VAL A 386 -5.65 -11.80 -33.24
N GLU A 387 -5.41 -11.44 -34.50
CA GLU A 387 -5.78 -10.14 -35.04
C GLU A 387 -6.63 -10.34 -36.28
N GLY A 388 -7.41 -9.33 -36.68
CA GLY A 388 -8.20 -9.40 -37.90
C GLY A 388 -9.05 -8.15 -38.10
N THR A 389 -9.85 -8.18 -39.14
CA THR A 389 -10.75 -7.09 -39.46
C THR A 389 -12.00 -7.13 -38.57
N CYS A 390 -12.28 -6.01 -37.90
CA CYS A 390 -13.45 -5.84 -37.05
C CYS A 390 -14.75 -6.01 -37.87
N PRO A 391 -15.65 -6.94 -37.49
CA PRO A 391 -16.89 -7.17 -38.24
C PRO A 391 -17.87 -5.98 -38.18
N LYS A 392 -17.70 -5.08 -37.19
CA LYS A 392 -18.60 -3.93 -36.98
C LYS A 392 -18.17 -2.66 -37.71
N CYS A 393 -16.88 -2.33 -37.71
CA CYS A 393 -16.39 -1.03 -38.21
C CYS A 393 -15.30 -1.14 -39.29
N GLY A 394 -14.92 -2.36 -39.68
CA GLY A 394 -13.91 -2.59 -40.72
C GLY A 394 -12.46 -2.26 -40.32
N TYR A 395 -12.17 -1.99 -39.04
CA TYR A 395 -10.79 -1.80 -38.58
C TYR A 395 -9.96 -3.06 -38.80
N GLU A 396 -8.89 -2.99 -39.58
CA GLU A 396 -8.17 -4.18 -40.09
C GLU A 396 -7.33 -4.93 -39.04
N ASP A 397 -7.03 -4.28 -37.91
CA ASP A 397 -6.12 -4.78 -36.87
C ASP A 397 -6.82 -4.91 -35.50
N ALA A 398 -8.11 -5.27 -35.49
CA ALA A 398 -8.81 -5.57 -34.25
C ALA A 398 -8.25 -6.82 -33.59
N ARG A 399 -8.20 -6.82 -32.25
CA ARG A 399 -7.75 -7.95 -31.44
C ARG A 399 -8.89 -8.96 -31.26
N GLY A 400 -8.57 -10.19 -30.89
CA GLY A 400 -9.56 -11.26 -30.70
C GLY A 400 -10.60 -11.00 -29.60
N ASP A 401 -10.35 -10.07 -28.68
CA ASP A 401 -11.20 -9.73 -27.54
C ASP A 401 -11.92 -8.39 -27.70
N GLN A 402 -11.28 -7.44 -28.38
CA GLN A 402 -11.78 -6.08 -28.50
C GLN A 402 -11.24 -5.37 -29.75
N CYS A 403 -12.10 -4.58 -30.40
CA CYS A 403 -11.68 -3.64 -31.42
C CYS A 403 -11.25 -2.31 -30.77
N ASP A 404 -9.97 -1.95 -30.89
CA ASP A 404 -9.43 -0.71 -30.32
C ASP A 404 -9.97 0.57 -30.99
N LYS A 405 -10.52 0.47 -32.22
CA LYS A 405 -11.08 1.63 -32.93
C LYS A 405 -12.50 1.99 -32.49
N CYS A 406 -13.39 1.00 -32.34
CA CYS A 406 -14.80 1.25 -32.01
C CYS A 406 -15.19 0.80 -30.61
N GLY A 407 -14.25 0.24 -29.84
CA GLY A 407 -14.43 -0.24 -28.47
C GLY A 407 -15.27 -1.51 -28.33
N GLN A 408 -15.78 -2.07 -29.43
CA GLN A 408 -16.65 -3.25 -29.42
C GLN A 408 -15.88 -4.48 -28.90
N LEU A 409 -16.46 -5.16 -27.90
CA LEU A 409 -16.07 -6.50 -27.50
C LEU A 409 -16.57 -7.51 -28.54
N ILE A 410 -15.67 -8.39 -28.98
CA ILE A 410 -15.91 -9.38 -30.04
C ILE A 410 -15.33 -10.72 -29.61
N ASN A 411 -15.86 -11.81 -30.16
CA ASN A 411 -15.20 -13.11 -30.03
C ASN A 411 -14.18 -13.26 -31.16
N ALA A 412 -13.04 -13.88 -30.89
CA ALA A 412 -11.97 -14.03 -31.90
C ALA A 412 -12.45 -14.77 -33.16
N THR A 413 -13.40 -15.70 -33.02
CA THR A 413 -14.04 -16.44 -34.13
C THR A 413 -14.91 -15.56 -35.04
N GLU A 414 -15.29 -14.36 -34.61
CA GLU A 414 -16.09 -13.39 -35.38
C GLU A 414 -15.23 -12.45 -36.23
N LEU A 415 -13.91 -12.46 -36.05
CA LEU A 415 -12.99 -11.61 -36.83
C LEU A 415 -13.00 -11.99 -38.31
N ILE A 416 -13.21 -10.99 -39.17
CA ILE A 416 -13.08 -11.15 -40.62
C ILE A 416 -11.58 -11.22 -40.94
N LYS A 417 -11.15 -12.15 -41.80
CA LYS A 417 -9.73 -12.35 -42.15
C LYS A 417 -8.83 -12.46 -40.89
N ALA A 418 -9.27 -13.26 -39.92
CA ALA A 418 -8.45 -13.57 -38.76
C ALA A 418 -7.06 -14.05 -39.17
N ARG A 419 -6.04 -13.64 -38.43
CA ARG A 419 -4.63 -13.98 -38.65
C ARG A 419 -3.95 -14.24 -37.32
N CYS A 420 -3.05 -15.22 -37.32
CA CYS A 420 -2.21 -15.52 -36.17
C CYS A 420 -1.15 -14.42 -36.01
N LYS A 421 -1.11 -13.75 -34.87
CA LYS A 421 -0.11 -12.71 -34.57
C LYS A 421 1.33 -13.22 -34.63
N VAL A 422 1.54 -14.53 -34.45
CA VAL A 422 2.88 -15.12 -34.39
C VAL A 422 3.45 -15.48 -35.76
N CYS A 423 2.64 -16.02 -36.68
CA CYS A 423 3.13 -16.45 -37.99
C CYS A 423 2.40 -15.84 -39.19
N GLY A 424 1.44 -14.94 -38.97
CA GLY A 424 0.67 -14.26 -40.02
C GLY A 424 -0.41 -15.11 -40.71
N ASN A 425 -0.38 -16.44 -40.59
CA ASN A 425 -1.31 -17.33 -41.27
C ASN A 425 -2.74 -17.25 -40.71
N THR A 426 -3.73 -17.50 -41.57
CA THR A 426 -5.14 -17.59 -41.20
C THR A 426 -5.41 -18.82 -40.34
N PRO A 427 -5.92 -18.67 -39.11
CA PRO A 427 -6.34 -19.79 -38.29
C PRO A 427 -7.68 -20.36 -38.78
N VAL A 428 -7.96 -21.61 -38.41
CA VAL A 428 -9.23 -22.28 -38.69
C VAL A 428 -10.06 -22.39 -37.41
N VAL A 429 -11.37 -22.25 -37.51
CA VAL A 429 -12.27 -22.54 -36.38
C VAL A 429 -12.34 -24.05 -36.21
N GLN A 430 -12.10 -24.54 -34.99
CA GLN A 430 -12.20 -25.94 -34.63
C GLN A 430 -12.91 -26.08 -33.29
N GLN A 431 -13.84 -27.04 -33.23
CA GLN A 431 -14.46 -27.42 -31.96
C GLN A 431 -13.43 -28.10 -31.06
N ALA A 432 -13.22 -27.50 -29.89
CA ALA A 432 -12.38 -28.03 -28.84
C ALA A 432 -13.26 -28.44 -27.65
N GLN A 433 -13.11 -29.68 -27.22
CA GLN A 433 -13.75 -30.17 -26.00
C GLN A 433 -13.09 -29.53 -24.77
N GLN A 434 -13.87 -29.00 -23.84
CA GLN A 434 -13.37 -28.38 -22.61
C GLN A 434 -14.12 -28.91 -21.39
N MET A 435 -13.42 -28.99 -20.26
CA MET A 435 -14.02 -29.35 -18.98
C MET A 435 -14.38 -28.09 -18.20
N PHE A 436 -15.52 -28.14 -17.52
CA PHE A 436 -16.05 -27.07 -16.69
C PHE A 436 -16.30 -27.57 -15.28
N LEU A 437 -16.04 -26.72 -14.29
CA LEU A 437 -16.54 -26.87 -12.93
C LEU A 437 -17.98 -26.35 -12.90
N ASP A 438 -18.92 -27.19 -12.50
CA ASP A 438 -20.35 -26.88 -12.40
C ASP A 438 -20.65 -26.14 -11.09
N LEU A 439 -20.28 -24.85 -11.08
CA LEU A 439 -20.59 -23.94 -9.98
C LEU A 439 -22.09 -23.85 -9.63
N PRO A 440 -23.04 -23.81 -10.60
CA PRO A 440 -24.46 -23.80 -10.28
C PRO A 440 -24.86 -24.91 -9.29
N LYS A 441 -24.32 -26.11 -9.46
CA LYS A 441 -24.65 -27.27 -8.61
C LYS A 441 -24.21 -27.13 -7.15
N ILE A 442 -23.11 -26.42 -6.88
CA ILE A 442 -22.59 -26.20 -5.51
C ILE A 442 -23.03 -24.86 -4.91
N ALA A 443 -23.58 -23.96 -5.72
CA ALA A 443 -23.95 -22.60 -5.34
C ALA A 443 -24.82 -22.51 -4.05
N PRO A 444 -25.84 -23.37 -3.82
CA PRO A 444 -26.64 -23.28 -2.60
C PRO A 444 -25.82 -23.52 -1.32
N ARG A 445 -24.91 -24.50 -1.34
CA ARG A 445 -24.02 -24.81 -0.21
C ARG A 445 -23.01 -23.68 0.02
N LEU A 446 -22.46 -23.16 -1.07
CA LEU A 446 -21.52 -22.04 -1.02
C LEU A 446 -22.19 -20.78 -0.45
N GLN A 447 -23.40 -20.44 -0.90
CA GLN A 447 -24.17 -19.30 -0.39
C GLN A 447 -24.43 -19.42 1.12
N ALA A 448 -24.83 -20.62 1.59
CA ALA A 448 -25.07 -20.85 3.01
C ALA A 448 -23.79 -20.66 3.85
N TRP A 449 -22.64 -21.12 3.35
CA TRP A 449 -21.35 -20.90 4.00
C TRP A 449 -20.93 -19.43 4.01
N VAL A 450 -21.08 -18.71 2.88
CA VAL A 450 -20.77 -17.28 2.78
C VAL A 450 -21.60 -16.49 3.78
N ASN A 451 -22.92 -16.71 3.84
CA ASN A 451 -23.82 -16.00 4.75
C ASN A 451 -23.43 -16.17 6.24
N LYS A 452 -22.83 -17.32 6.60
CA LYS A 452 -22.39 -17.59 7.97
C LYS A 452 -21.01 -16.98 8.29
N THR A 453 -20.17 -16.75 7.29
CA THR A 453 -18.73 -16.52 7.49
C THR A 453 -18.25 -15.14 7.05
N CYS A 454 -18.94 -14.49 6.10
CA CYS A 454 -18.45 -13.28 5.44
C CYS A 454 -18.41 -12.03 6.33
N SER A 455 -19.06 -12.03 7.50
CA SER A 455 -19.06 -10.89 8.42
C SER A 455 -17.69 -10.54 8.99
N GLY A 456 -16.74 -11.49 8.95
CA GLY A 456 -15.35 -11.25 9.34
C GLY A 456 -14.40 -10.91 8.18
N TRP A 457 -14.93 -10.69 6.96
CA TRP A 457 -14.13 -10.37 5.79
C TRP A 457 -14.02 -8.85 5.62
N THR A 458 -13.09 -8.41 4.77
CA THR A 458 -13.06 -6.99 4.37
C THR A 458 -14.33 -6.64 3.57
N GLN A 459 -14.81 -5.42 3.72
CA GLN A 459 -16.08 -4.98 3.14
C GLN A 459 -16.12 -5.17 1.61
N ASN A 460 -15.03 -4.84 0.92
CA ASN A 460 -14.88 -5.05 -0.52
C ASN A 460 -15.00 -6.54 -0.91
N ALA A 461 -14.37 -7.45 -0.17
CA ALA A 461 -14.44 -8.88 -0.42
C ALA A 461 -15.86 -9.42 -0.24
N GLU A 462 -16.57 -8.97 0.80
CA GLU A 462 -17.96 -9.33 1.04
C GLU A 462 -18.87 -8.84 -0.10
N MET A 463 -18.74 -7.57 -0.50
CA MET A 463 -19.54 -6.98 -1.58
C MET A 463 -19.32 -7.70 -2.92
N ILE A 464 -18.07 -7.93 -3.31
CA ILE A 464 -17.73 -8.64 -4.55
C ILE A 464 -18.33 -10.06 -4.53
N THR A 465 -18.15 -10.79 -3.42
CA THR A 465 -18.65 -12.16 -3.29
C THR A 465 -20.17 -12.21 -3.38
N LYS A 466 -20.88 -11.30 -2.70
CA LYS A 466 -22.34 -11.21 -2.77
C LYS A 466 -22.84 -10.83 -4.16
N SER A 467 -22.12 -9.96 -4.89
CA SER A 467 -22.46 -9.61 -6.27
C SER A 467 -22.42 -10.84 -7.17
N TRP A 468 -21.33 -11.61 -7.11
CA TRP A 468 -21.16 -12.84 -7.89
C TRP A 468 -22.24 -13.87 -7.61
N LEU A 469 -22.62 -14.04 -6.35
CA LEU A 469 -23.68 -14.97 -5.98
C LEU A 469 -25.07 -14.50 -6.42
N LYS A 470 -25.35 -13.20 -6.31
CA LYS A 470 -26.61 -12.58 -6.75
C LYS A 470 -26.82 -12.70 -8.27
N GLU A 471 -25.76 -12.56 -9.06
CA GLU A 471 -25.81 -12.72 -10.52
C GLU A 471 -26.13 -14.16 -10.97
N GLY A 472 -25.90 -15.14 -10.09
CA GLY A 472 -26.02 -16.56 -10.39
C GLY A 472 -24.72 -17.13 -10.97
N LEU A 473 -24.16 -18.11 -10.27
CA LEU A 473 -22.91 -18.75 -10.69
C LEU A 473 -23.14 -19.59 -11.95
N LYS A 474 -22.24 -19.44 -12.93
CA LYS A 474 -22.24 -20.19 -14.19
C LYS A 474 -21.14 -21.24 -14.20
N PRO A 475 -21.25 -22.32 -14.99
CA PRO A 475 -20.14 -23.25 -15.17
C PRO A 475 -18.88 -22.51 -15.63
N ARG A 476 -17.72 -22.85 -15.07
CA ARG A 476 -16.43 -22.20 -15.39
C ARG A 476 -15.48 -23.20 -16.04
N CYS A 477 -14.95 -22.86 -17.20
CA CYS A 477 -14.00 -23.70 -17.93
C CYS A 477 -12.69 -23.82 -17.14
N ILE A 478 -12.32 -25.05 -16.78
CA ILE A 478 -11.14 -25.39 -15.97
C ILE A 478 -10.03 -26.05 -16.78
N THR A 479 -10.14 -26.16 -18.11
CA THR A 479 -9.09 -26.68 -18.99
C THR A 479 -8.67 -25.67 -20.05
N ARG A 480 -7.45 -25.81 -20.56
CA ARG A 480 -6.91 -25.00 -21.64
C ARG A 480 -6.04 -25.85 -22.57
N ASP A 481 -6.02 -25.44 -23.83
CA ASP A 481 -5.13 -25.97 -24.87
C ASP A 481 -3.77 -25.28 -24.81
N LEU A 482 -3.02 -25.55 -23.74
CA LEU A 482 -1.67 -25.07 -23.54
C LEU A 482 -0.74 -26.26 -23.29
N LYS A 483 0.55 -26.05 -23.51
CA LYS A 483 1.58 -27.07 -23.20
C LYS A 483 2.11 -26.88 -21.79
N TRP A 484 2.19 -25.64 -21.31
CA TRP A 484 2.69 -25.29 -19.99
C TRP A 484 1.56 -25.21 -18.94
N GLY A 485 1.31 -26.34 -18.29
CA GLY A 485 0.31 -26.48 -17.23
C GLY A 485 0.29 -27.91 -16.67
N ILE A 486 -0.64 -28.16 -15.75
CA ILE A 486 -0.82 -29.50 -15.17
C ILE A 486 -1.68 -30.33 -16.12
N PRO A 487 -1.24 -31.52 -16.55
CA PRO A 487 -2.01 -32.36 -17.45
C PRO A 487 -3.31 -32.85 -16.79
N VAL A 488 -4.37 -32.93 -17.60
CA VAL A 488 -5.68 -33.40 -17.15
C VAL A 488 -5.72 -34.94 -17.20
N PRO A 489 -6.02 -35.64 -16.09
CA PRO A 489 -5.92 -37.10 -16.01
C PRO A 489 -7.20 -37.78 -16.52
N LEU A 490 -7.64 -37.44 -17.74
CA LEU A 490 -8.81 -38.05 -18.38
C LEU A 490 -8.54 -38.41 -19.85
N PRO A 491 -9.12 -39.51 -20.35
CA PRO A 491 -9.09 -39.83 -21.77
C PRO A 491 -9.68 -38.70 -22.63
N GLY A 492 -9.01 -38.35 -23.73
CA GLY A 492 -9.42 -37.28 -24.65
C GLY A 492 -8.94 -35.88 -24.24
N PHE A 493 -8.23 -35.75 -23.11
CA PHE A 493 -7.65 -34.49 -22.62
C PHE A 493 -6.10 -34.53 -22.58
N GLU A 494 -5.46 -35.45 -23.29
CA GLU A 494 -4.01 -35.70 -23.23
C GLU A 494 -3.17 -34.50 -23.68
N GLN A 495 -3.72 -33.64 -24.53
CA GLN A 495 -3.09 -32.41 -25.02
C GLN A 495 -3.62 -31.14 -24.32
N LYS A 496 -4.28 -31.31 -23.17
CA LYS A 496 -4.88 -30.22 -22.40
C LYS A 496 -4.29 -30.17 -21.00
N VAL A 497 -4.25 -28.96 -20.48
CA VAL A 497 -3.83 -28.68 -19.11
C VAL A 497 -4.95 -28.01 -18.33
N PHE A 498 -4.88 -28.05 -17.01
CA PHE A 498 -5.76 -27.26 -16.18
C PHE A 498 -5.53 -25.76 -16.40
N TYR A 499 -6.63 -25.02 -16.36
CA TYR A 499 -6.62 -23.57 -16.39
C TYR A 499 -6.05 -23.04 -15.07
N VAL A 500 -5.11 -22.10 -15.15
CA VAL A 500 -4.38 -21.55 -13.98
C VAL A 500 -5.30 -21.11 -12.83
N TRP A 501 -6.47 -20.54 -13.15
CA TRP A 501 -7.40 -20.07 -12.12
C TRP A 501 -8.16 -21.18 -11.38
N PHE A 502 -8.09 -22.43 -11.86
CA PHE A 502 -8.56 -23.61 -11.13
C PHE A 502 -7.48 -24.15 -10.19
N ASP A 503 -6.23 -24.28 -10.65
CA ASP A 503 -5.19 -24.96 -9.88
C ASP A 503 -4.31 -24.03 -9.03
N ALA A 504 -4.17 -22.75 -9.36
CA ALA A 504 -3.30 -21.84 -8.60
C ALA A 504 -3.67 -21.75 -7.11
N PRO A 505 -4.95 -21.64 -6.68
CA PRO A 505 -5.30 -21.67 -5.26
C PRO A 505 -4.99 -23.01 -4.57
N ILE A 506 -4.95 -24.12 -5.32
CA ILE A 506 -4.52 -25.43 -4.80
C ILE A 506 -3.01 -25.42 -4.48
N GLY A 507 -2.27 -24.47 -5.05
CA GLY A 507 -0.88 -24.15 -4.73
C GLY A 507 -0.60 -24.00 -3.24
N TYR A 508 -1.52 -23.41 -2.46
CA TYR A 508 -1.32 -23.28 -1.00
C TYR A 508 -1.22 -24.64 -0.31
N ILE A 509 -2.00 -25.63 -0.78
CA ILE A 509 -2.03 -26.99 -0.25
C ILE A 509 -0.74 -27.73 -0.64
N SER A 510 -0.35 -27.66 -1.91
CA SER A 510 0.85 -28.34 -2.41
C SER A 510 2.13 -27.78 -1.81
N MET A 511 2.21 -26.47 -1.62
CA MET A 511 3.32 -25.84 -0.91
C MET A 511 3.36 -26.28 0.56
N THR A 512 2.21 -26.40 1.23
CA THR A 512 2.18 -26.95 2.60
C THR A 512 2.64 -28.42 2.63
N LYS A 513 2.33 -29.20 1.59
CA LYS A 513 2.86 -30.57 1.43
C LYS A 513 4.37 -30.59 1.21
N CYS A 514 4.93 -29.65 0.46
CA CYS A 514 6.38 -29.49 0.33
C CYS A 514 7.06 -29.08 1.65
N TYR A 515 6.35 -28.34 2.52
CA TYR A 515 6.84 -27.94 3.83
C TYR A 515 6.89 -29.10 4.84
N THR A 516 5.89 -29.99 4.82
CA THR A 516 5.80 -31.11 5.77
C THR A 516 4.93 -32.25 5.27
N ASP A 517 5.36 -33.49 5.54
CA ASP A 517 4.56 -34.70 5.25
C ASP A 517 3.23 -34.72 6.03
N LYS A 518 3.14 -33.97 7.13
CA LYS A 518 1.94 -33.85 7.97
C LYS A 518 1.00 -32.71 7.53
N TRP A 519 1.09 -32.25 6.28
CA TRP A 519 0.33 -31.12 5.74
C TRP A 519 -1.20 -31.24 5.91
N ARG A 520 -1.72 -32.48 5.90
CA ARG A 520 -3.15 -32.74 6.14
C ARG A 520 -3.62 -32.25 7.51
N GLN A 521 -2.74 -32.10 8.50
CA GLN A 521 -3.13 -31.51 9.79
C GLN A 521 -3.57 -30.05 9.64
N TRP A 522 -3.00 -29.29 8.70
CA TRP A 522 -3.41 -27.91 8.41
C TRP A 522 -4.64 -27.83 7.50
N TRP A 523 -4.71 -28.73 6.51
CA TRP A 523 -5.69 -28.65 5.44
C TRP A 523 -6.88 -29.58 5.61
N GLN A 524 -6.82 -30.56 6.51
CA GLN A 524 -7.90 -31.47 6.90
C GLN A 524 -7.80 -31.74 8.42
N PRO A 525 -7.89 -30.69 9.25
CA PRO A 525 -7.66 -30.79 10.69
C PRO A 525 -8.70 -31.69 11.36
N SER A 526 -8.32 -32.32 12.47
CA SER A 526 -9.30 -32.96 13.34
C SER A 526 -10.12 -31.90 14.09
N PRO A 527 -11.34 -32.21 14.55
CA PRO A 527 -12.18 -31.26 15.29
C PRO A 527 -11.52 -30.70 16.56
N GLN A 528 -10.53 -31.38 17.13
CA GLN A 528 -9.83 -30.96 18.34
C GLN A 528 -8.71 -29.93 18.08
N ALA A 529 -8.27 -29.79 16.82
CA ALA A 529 -7.20 -28.89 16.39
C ALA A 529 -7.65 -28.03 15.21
N GLU A 530 -8.78 -27.33 15.38
CA GLU A 530 -9.35 -26.45 14.36
C GLU A 530 -8.32 -25.44 13.84
N VAL A 531 -8.39 -25.15 12.54
CA VAL A 531 -7.51 -24.23 11.82
C VAL A 531 -8.32 -23.06 11.29
N GLU A 532 -7.95 -21.84 11.68
CA GLU A 532 -8.49 -20.63 11.09
C GLU A 532 -7.58 -20.16 9.95
N MET A 533 -8.10 -20.19 8.71
CA MET A 533 -7.35 -19.72 7.54
C MET A 533 -7.63 -18.25 7.22
N PHE A 534 -6.58 -17.45 7.12
CA PHE A 534 -6.59 -16.04 6.71
C PHE A 534 -5.91 -15.91 5.33
N GLN A 535 -6.63 -15.36 4.36
CA GLN A 535 -6.10 -15.19 2.99
C GLN A 535 -5.99 -13.71 2.63
N PHE A 536 -4.78 -13.27 2.33
CA PHE A 536 -4.46 -11.88 1.97
C PHE A 536 -4.28 -11.74 0.46
N MET A 537 -4.97 -10.78 -0.14
CA MET A 537 -4.96 -10.58 -1.60
C MET A 537 -5.41 -9.16 -1.99
N ALA A 538 -5.21 -8.78 -3.26
CA ALA A 538 -5.91 -7.66 -3.86
C ALA A 538 -7.34 -8.05 -4.28
N LYS A 539 -8.25 -7.07 -4.41
CA LYS A 539 -9.68 -7.28 -4.72
C LYS A 539 -9.98 -8.17 -5.94
N ASP A 540 -9.12 -8.17 -6.95
CA ASP A 540 -9.30 -8.98 -8.17
C ASP A 540 -9.27 -10.49 -7.91
N ASN A 541 -8.56 -10.91 -6.86
CA ASN A 541 -8.42 -12.31 -6.51
C ASN A 541 -9.59 -12.84 -5.67
N VAL A 542 -10.48 -11.97 -5.19
CA VAL A 542 -11.58 -12.35 -4.29
C VAL A 542 -12.44 -13.47 -4.86
N PRO A 543 -12.95 -13.42 -6.12
CA PRO A 543 -13.83 -14.48 -6.63
C PRO A 543 -13.16 -15.87 -6.65
N PHE A 544 -11.83 -15.92 -6.80
CA PHE A 544 -11.12 -17.20 -6.81
C PHE A 544 -11.02 -17.81 -5.41
N HIS A 545 -10.97 -16.99 -4.37
CA HIS A 545 -10.79 -17.42 -2.99
C HIS A 545 -12.11 -17.47 -2.20
N SER A 546 -13.15 -16.75 -2.63
CA SER A 546 -14.48 -16.80 -2.01
C SER A 546 -15.47 -17.67 -2.77
N ILE A 547 -15.26 -17.94 -4.07
CA ILE A 547 -16.14 -18.77 -4.89
C ILE A 547 -15.42 -20.01 -5.40
N MET A 548 -14.44 -19.87 -6.29
CA MET A 548 -13.89 -21.00 -7.07
C MET A 548 -13.20 -22.06 -6.20
N PHE A 549 -12.28 -21.63 -5.34
CA PHE A 549 -11.52 -22.54 -4.49
C PHE A 549 -12.38 -23.18 -3.40
N PRO A 550 -13.22 -22.44 -2.63
CA PRO A 550 -14.18 -23.05 -1.72
C PRO A 550 -15.15 -24.00 -2.43
N ALA A 551 -15.66 -23.65 -3.61
CA ALA A 551 -16.51 -24.54 -4.40
C ALA A 551 -15.80 -25.87 -4.72
N THR A 552 -14.54 -25.80 -5.16
CA THR A 552 -13.72 -27.00 -5.45
C THR A 552 -13.57 -27.87 -4.20
N LEU A 553 -13.15 -27.29 -3.07
CA LEU A 553 -12.96 -28.02 -1.82
C LEU A 553 -14.28 -28.61 -1.28
N MET A 554 -15.37 -27.87 -1.35
CA MET A 554 -16.70 -28.32 -0.92
C MET A 554 -17.28 -29.40 -1.84
N SER A 555 -17.00 -29.34 -3.14
CA SER A 555 -17.41 -30.38 -4.10
C SER A 555 -16.77 -31.72 -3.78
N VAL A 556 -15.50 -31.73 -3.36
CA VAL A 556 -14.80 -32.95 -2.93
C VAL A 556 -15.25 -33.41 -1.55
N ASP A 557 -15.75 -32.51 -0.69
CA ASP A 557 -16.35 -32.80 0.62
C ASP A 557 -15.53 -33.78 1.47
N SER A 558 -14.23 -33.50 1.59
CA SER A 558 -13.26 -34.35 2.30
C SER A 558 -12.67 -33.64 3.52
N GLY A 559 -13.46 -32.79 4.17
CA GLY A 559 -13.05 -32.09 5.39
C GLY A 559 -11.93 -31.06 5.20
N TYR A 560 -11.79 -30.49 4.00
CA TYR A 560 -10.76 -29.49 3.74
C TYR A 560 -11.01 -28.19 4.52
N THR A 561 -9.94 -27.57 5.04
CA THR A 561 -9.97 -26.23 5.62
C THR A 561 -10.39 -25.22 4.56
N ILE A 562 -11.45 -24.48 4.84
CA ILE A 562 -11.98 -23.40 3.99
C ILE A 562 -11.64 -22.07 4.65
N VAL A 563 -11.43 -21.03 3.85
CA VAL A 563 -11.06 -19.69 4.35
C VAL A 563 -12.02 -19.20 5.44
N ARG A 564 -11.45 -18.70 6.54
CA ARG A 564 -12.23 -18.04 7.61
C ARG A 564 -12.33 -16.55 7.35
N HIS A 565 -11.21 -15.92 6.97
CA HIS A 565 -11.12 -14.49 6.70
C HIS A 565 -10.49 -14.23 5.33
N VAL A 566 -11.25 -13.58 4.44
CA VAL A 566 -10.72 -13.01 3.20
C VAL A 566 -10.35 -11.55 3.47
N CYS A 567 -9.05 -11.26 3.42
CA CYS A 567 -8.46 -9.96 3.68
C CYS A 567 -8.06 -9.32 2.34
N ALA A 568 -8.99 -8.61 1.70
CA ALA A 568 -8.76 -7.98 0.40
C ALA A 568 -8.46 -6.48 0.53
N THR A 569 -7.43 -6.00 -0.16
CA THR A 569 -7.15 -4.56 -0.28
C THR A 569 -7.67 -3.98 -1.59
N GLU A 570 -7.89 -2.67 -1.58
CA GLU A 570 -7.98 -1.85 -2.79
C GLU A 570 -6.59 -1.67 -3.43
N TYR A 571 -6.48 -0.86 -4.49
CA TYR A 571 -5.20 -0.67 -5.18
C TYR A 571 -4.35 0.42 -4.54
N LEU A 572 -3.03 0.19 -4.55
CA LEU A 572 -2.06 1.25 -4.38
C LEU A 572 -1.70 1.81 -5.77
N ASN A 573 -1.96 3.09 -5.97
CA ASN A 573 -1.53 3.89 -7.10
C ASN A 573 -0.12 4.46 -6.87
N TYR A 574 0.47 5.06 -7.90
CA TYR A 574 1.80 5.66 -7.83
C TYR A 574 1.72 7.11 -8.31
N GLU A 575 1.98 8.06 -7.39
CA GLU A 575 1.75 9.48 -7.56
C GLU A 575 0.33 9.75 -8.12
N ASP A 576 0.21 10.47 -9.23
CA ASP A 576 -1.08 10.77 -9.87
C ASP A 576 -1.59 9.66 -10.81
N GLY A 577 -0.95 8.48 -10.82
CA GLY A 577 -1.19 7.45 -11.82
C GLY A 577 -1.05 6.01 -11.34
N LYS A 578 -0.88 5.09 -12.28
CA LYS A 578 -0.73 3.65 -12.02
C LYS A 578 0.70 3.19 -12.30
N PHE A 579 1.14 2.18 -11.56
CA PHE A 579 2.35 1.42 -11.87
C PHE A 579 2.32 0.92 -13.33
N SER A 580 3.42 1.08 -14.07
CA SER A 580 3.52 0.67 -15.46
C SER A 580 4.94 0.28 -15.83
N LYS A 581 5.17 -1.03 -15.94
CA LYS A 581 6.47 -1.59 -16.35
C LYS A 581 6.88 -1.15 -17.76
N SER A 582 5.93 -1.15 -18.71
CA SER A 582 6.20 -0.78 -20.10
C SER A 582 6.58 0.69 -20.28
N ARG A 583 6.14 1.57 -19.36
CA ARG A 583 6.49 2.99 -19.36
C ARG A 583 7.58 3.35 -18.35
N GLY A 584 8.10 2.39 -17.60
CA GLY A 584 9.08 2.64 -16.52
C GLY A 584 8.53 3.53 -15.40
N VAL A 585 7.24 3.45 -15.10
CA VAL A 585 6.58 4.28 -14.07
C VAL A 585 6.31 3.45 -12.83
N GLY A 586 6.82 3.92 -11.68
CA GLY A 586 6.63 3.30 -10.38
C GLY A 586 7.88 2.60 -9.85
N VAL A 587 7.90 2.35 -8.54
CA VAL A 587 8.97 1.60 -7.88
C VAL A 587 8.66 0.11 -7.91
N PHE A 588 9.57 -0.67 -8.48
CA PHE A 588 9.52 -2.14 -8.43
C PHE A 588 10.36 -2.67 -7.27
N GLY A 589 10.09 -3.90 -6.84
CA GLY A 589 10.72 -4.45 -5.63
C GLY A 589 12.24 -4.57 -5.71
N ASN A 590 12.81 -4.72 -6.91
CA ASN A 590 14.25 -4.65 -7.15
C ASN A 590 14.76 -3.20 -7.07
N ASP A 591 14.03 -2.25 -7.65
CA ASP A 591 14.42 -0.83 -7.66
C ASP A 591 14.40 -0.23 -6.25
N ALA A 592 13.46 -0.68 -5.39
CA ALA A 592 13.35 -0.21 -4.01
C ALA A 592 14.67 -0.39 -3.24
N ARG A 593 15.37 -1.51 -3.45
CA ARG A 593 16.68 -1.79 -2.82
C ARG A 593 17.76 -0.81 -3.27
N ASP A 594 17.73 -0.40 -4.53
CA ASP A 594 18.76 0.44 -5.14
C ASP A 594 18.60 1.92 -4.79
N THR A 595 17.47 2.31 -4.16
CA THR A 595 17.23 3.69 -3.70
C THR A 595 18.11 4.11 -2.52
N GLY A 596 18.72 3.16 -1.80
CA GLY A 596 19.43 3.42 -0.55
C GLY A 596 18.52 3.61 0.68
N ILE A 597 17.20 3.64 0.49
CA ILE A 597 16.22 3.71 1.59
C ILE A 597 16.07 2.32 2.22
N PRO A 598 16.20 2.17 3.55
CA PRO A 598 16.03 0.87 4.21
C PRO A 598 14.66 0.25 3.99
N ALA A 599 14.61 -1.08 3.92
CA ALA A 599 13.36 -1.82 3.73
C ALA A 599 12.28 -1.48 4.78
N ASP A 600 12.68 -1.25 6.03
CA ASP A 600 11.74 -0.91 7.11
C ASP A 600 11.04 0.45 6.91
N VAL A 601 11.70 1.41 6.25
CA VAL A 601 11.08 2.70 5.88
C VAL A 601 9.99 2.48 4.84
N PHE A 602 10.25 1.68 3.80
CA PHE A 602 9.22 1.28 2.85
C PHE A 602 8.08 0.50 3.53
N ARG A 603 8.40 -0.43 4.43
CA ARG A 603 7.39 -1.20 5.16
C ARG A 603 6.48 -0.27 5.97
N PHE A 604 7.07 0.65 6.75
CA PHE A 604 6.34 1.62 7.54
C PHE A 604 5.40 2.44 6.65
N TYR A 605 5.93 3.09 5.63
CA TYR A 605 5.13 3.98 4.78
C TYR A 605 4.03 3.25 4.04
N LEU A 606 4.33 2.10 3.42
CA LEU A 606 3.32 1.31 2.72
C LEU A 606 2.20 0.81 3.64
N LEU A 607 2.52 0.49 4.90
CA LEU A 607 1.51 0.11 5.89
C LEU A 607 0.72 1.32 6.39
N TYR A 608 1.35 2.48 6.51
CA TYR A 608 0.71 3.74 6.86
C TYR A 608 -0.33 4.16 5.80
N VAL A 609 0.01 4.01 4.51
CA VAL A 609 -0.90 4.27 3.37
C VAL A 609 -1.55 3.00 2.81
N ARG A 610 -1.76 1.98 3.65
CA ARG A 610 -2.34 0.70 3.19
C ARG A 610 -3.77 0.94 2.63
N PRO A 611 -4.06 0.51 1.39
CA PRO A 611 -5.36 0.76 0.75
C PRO A 611 -6.45 -0.20 1.26
N GLU A 612 -6.99 0.08 2.44
CA GLU A 612 -7.95 -0.82 3.10
C GLU A 612 -9.39 -0.67 2.56
N SER A 613 -9.92 0.55 2.61
CA SER A 613 -11.31 0.86 2.26
C SER A 613 -11.47 1.53 0.89
N GLN A 614 -10.42 2.22 0.43
CA GLN A 614 -10.36 2.91 -0.84
C GLN A 614 -8.95 2.81 -1.41
N ASP A 615 -8.79 3.11 -2.69
CA ASP A 615 -7.47 3.22 -3.30
C ASP A 615 -6.62 4.28 -2.55
N SER A 616 -5.33 3.99 -2.42
CA SER A 616 -4.34 4.93 -1.86
C SER A 616 -3.27 5.20 -2.92
N SER A 617 -2.42 6.20 -2.71
CA SER A 617 -1.30 6.45 -3.62
C SER A 617 0.02 6.53 -2.86
N PHE A 618 1.05 5.92 -3.43
CA PHE A 618 2.42 6.13 -2.99
C PHE A 618 2.89 7.49 -3.50
N SER A 619 3.37 8.35 -2.61
CA SER A 619 4.04 9.60 -2.99
C SER A 619 5.41 9.72 -2.35
N TRP A 620 6.42 10.09 -3.15
CA TRP A 620 7.76 10.36 -2.63
C TRP A 620 7.79 11.53 -1.65
N LEU A 621 6.94 12.53 -1.87
CA LEU A 621 6.85 13.69 -0.99
C LEU A 621 6.33 13.28 0.39
N ASP A 622 5.23 12.53 0.40
CA ASP A 622 4.58 12.04 1.62
C ASP A 622 5.43 10.99 2.36
N LEU A 623 6.25 10.22 1.64
CA LEU A 623 7.24 9.33 2.26
C LEU A 623 8.37 10.09 2.98
N ALA A 624 8.74 11.28 2.50
CA ALA A 624 9.87 12.05 3.03
C ALA A 624 9.49 12.95 4.22
N THR A 625 8.19 13.24 4.39
CA THR A 625 7.61 14.02 5.49
C THR A 625 7.14 13.13 6.61
#